data_AF-A0A077KFH9-F1
#
_entry.id   AF-A0A077KFH9-F1
#
_cell.length_a   1.000
_cell.length_b   1.000
_cell.length_c   1.000
_cell.angle_alpha   90.00
_cell.angle_beta   90.00
_cell.angle_gamma   90.00
#
_symmetry.space_group_name_H-M   'P 1'
#
loop_
_entity.id
_entity.type
_entity.pdbx_description
1 polymer ?
#
loop_
_entity_poly.entity_id
_entity_poly.type
_entity_poly.pdbx_seq_one_letter_code
_entity_poly.pdbx_strand_id
1 'polypeptide(L)'
;MQVYINNQKTNSQHLFYDEHYYEKYIEGKEIYQFDINIELDTFNKIIQPKYEELLNELIEDDKQTGENYALELFENLTEYPSYEDILNDTKIGMKEKMSYLNAFFISQILNIYFNQKSNFDNKRWVIREVLYLNQKENNVIIKGNAQKID
;
A
#
# COMPACT_ATOMS: atom_id res chain seq x y z
N MET A 1 -8.32 11.65 -5.53
CA MET A 1 -7.43 11.32 -4.39
C MET A 1 -7.12 12.60 -3.61
N GLN A 2 -7.18 12.52 -2.29
CA GLN A 2 -6.77 13.60 -1.38
C GLN A 2 -5.67 13.06 -0.46
N VAL A 3 -4.65 13.87 -0.18
CA VAL A 3 -3.51 13.47 0.64
C VAL A 3 -3.33 14.47 1.77
N TYR A 4 -3.04 13.96 2.95
CA TYR A 4 -2.82 14.73 4.17
C TYR A 4 -1.52 14.28 4.83
N ILE A 5 -0.78 15.24 5.39
CA ILE A 5 0.36 15.00 6.29
C ILE A 5 0.05 15.74 7.58
N ASN A 6 0.04 15.04 8.72
CA ASN A 6 -0.31 15.61 10.02
C ASN A 6 -1.62 16.40 10.00
N ASN A 7 -2.66 15.81 9.39
CA ASN A 7 -3.98 16.42 9.18
C ASN A 7 -4.02 17.68 8.30
N GLN A 8 -2.91 18.06 7.66
CA GLN A 8 -2.85 19.17 6.72
C GLN A 8 -2.88 18.64 5.29
N LYS A 9 -3.81 19.16 4.47
CA LYS A 9 -3.93 18.79 3.06
C LYS A 9 -2.65 19.17 2.32
N THR A 10 -2.10 18.24 1.55
CA THR A 10 -0.91 18.44 0.71
C THR A 10 -1.18 18.08 -0.75
N ASN A 11 -0.30 18.53 -1.64
CA ASN A 11 -0.32 18.09 -3.03
C ASN A 11 0.25 16.67 -3.11
N SER A 12 -0.46 15.74 -3.76
CA SER A 12 0.00 14.37 -3.97
C SER A 12 1.32 14.29 -4.74
N GLN A 13 1.62 15.28 -5.58
CA GLN A 13 2.89 15.39 -6.31
C GLN A 13 4.09 15.66 -5.39
N HIS A 14 3.86 16.08 -4.14
CA HIS A 14 4.93 16.26 -3.16
C HIS A 14 5.25 14.97 -2.39
N LEU A 15 4.41 13.94 -2.52
CA LEU A 15 4.66 12.61 -1.97
C LEU A 15 5.37 11.75 -2.98
N PHE A 16 6.25 10.92 -2.46
CA PHE A 16 7.04 9.99 -3.22
C PHE A 16 7.07 8.64 -2.50
N TYR A 17 7.00 7.59 -3.30
CA TYR A 17 7.27 6.22 -2.87
C TYR A 17 8.53 5.73 -3.58
N ASP A 18 9.41 5.08 -2.84
CA ASP A 18 10.57 4.39 -3.38
C ASP A 18 10.82 3.13 -2.57
N GLU A 19 10.77 1.99 -3.24
CA GLU A 19 11.00 0.67 -2.67
C GLU A 19 12.36 0.56 -1.98
N HIS A 20 13.38 1.30 -2.41
CA HIS A 20 14.71 1.29 -1.79
C HIS A 20 14.76 2.03 -0.45
N TYR A 21 13.80 2.94 -0.25
CA TYR A 21 13.68 3.84 0.88
C TYR A 21 12.47 3.52 1.77
N TYR A 22 11.56 2.67 1.30
CA TYR A 22 10.51 2.06 2.10
C TYR A 22 11.16 1.31 3.27
N GLU A 23 10.60 1.47 4.47
CA GLU A 23 11.10 0.93 5.74
C GLU A 23 12.49 1.44 6.19
N LYS A 24 13.16 2.30 5.42
CA LYS A 24 14.45 2.91 5.79
C LYS A 24 14.26 4.35 6.26
N TYR A 25 14.22 4.55 7.57
CA TYR A 25 14.16 5.88 8.17
C TYR A 25 15.47 6.65 7.96
N ILE A 26 15.37 7.92 7.55
CA ILE A 26 16.52 8.84 7.58
C ILE A 26 16.68 9.32 9.02
N GLU A 27 17.87 9.09 9.57
CA GLU A 27 18.22 9.52 10.92
C GLU A 27 18.14 11.04 11.05
N GLY A 28 17.62 11.51 12.19
CA GLY A 28 17.47 12.94 12.47
C GLY A 28 16.35 13.66 11.69
N LYS A 29 15.56 12.94 10.89
CA LYS A 29 14.38 13.50 10.20
C LYS A 29 13.09 13.15 10.93
N GLU A 30 12.26 14.17 11.12
CA GLU A 30 10.94 14.02 11.73
C GLU A 30 10.02 13.11 10.90
N ILE A 31 9.26 12.30 11.62
CA ILE A 31 8.27 11.37 11.07
C ILE A 31 6.89 11.98 11.28
N TYR A 32 6.08 11.97 10.23
CA TYR A 32 4.74 12.51 10.23
C TYR A 32 3.75 11.46 9.73
N GLN A 33 2.58 11.43 10.35
CA GLN A 33 1.49 10.58 9.87
C GLN A 33 0.97 11.11 8.54
N PHE A 34 0.75 10.21 7.59
CA PHE A 34 0.02 10.52 6.36
C PHE A 34 -1.34 9.84 6.33
N ASP A 35 -2.26 10.43 5.58
CA ASP A 35 -3.57 9.88 5.28
C ASP A 35 -3.89 10.16 3.80
N ILE A 36 -4.24 9.11 3.06
CA ILE A 36 -4.65 9.18 1.66
C ILE A 36 -6.09 8.70 1.58
N ASN A 37 -6.95 9.52 0.98
CA ASN A 37 -8.34 9.19 0.70
C ASN A 37 -8.55 9.09 -0.81
N ILE A 38 -8.99 7.91 -1.25
CA ILE A 38 -9.26 7.60 -2.66
C ILE A 38 -10.72 7.18 -2.76
N GLU A 39 -11.46 7.77 -3.68
CA GLU A 39 -12.84 7.33 -3.96
C GLU A 39 -12.83 5.85 -4.35
N LEU A 40 -13.75 5.08 -3.78
CA LEU A 40 -13.84 3.63 -3.95
C LEU A 40 -13.94 3.23 -5.43
N ASP A 41 -14.81 3.89 -6.20
CA ASP A 41 -14.97 3.60 -7.63
C ASP A 41 -13.67 3.81 -8.42
N THR A 42 -12.95 4.89 -8.10
CA THR A 42 -11.64 5.17 -8.70
C THR A 42 -10.61 4.12 -8.29
N PHE A 43 -10.60 3.72 -7.02
CA PHE A 43 -9.69 2.70 -6.52
C PHE A 43 -9.96 1.34 -7.16
N ASN A 44 -11.22 0.88 -7.19
CA ASN A 44 -11.64 -0.37 -7.79
C ASN A 44 -11.27 -0.41 -9.28
N LYS A 45 -11.59 0.65 -10.03
CA LYS A 45 -11.28 0.71 -11.47
C LYS A 45 -9.79 0.54 -11.79
N ILE A 46 -8.91 0.99 -10.91
CA ILE A 46 -7.46 1.02 -11.14
C ILE A 46 -6.77 -0.19 -10.51
N ILE A 47 -7.08 -0.49 -9.26
CA ILE A 47 -6.35 -1.45 -8.43
C ILE A 47 -6.94 -2.85 -8.54
N GLN A 48 -8.26 -3.01 -8.60
CA GLN A 48 -8.88 -4.35 -8.61
C GLN A 48 -8.35 -5.25 -9.73
N PRO A 49 -8.30 -4.80 -11.01
CA PRO A 49 -7.79 -5.66 -12.08
C PRO A 49 -6.33 -6.07 -11.87
N LYS A 50 -5.52 -5.15 -11.31
CA LYS A 50 -4.09 -5.39 -11.03
C LYS A 50 -3.88 -6.31 -9.85
N TYR A 51 -4.73 -6.21 -8.84
CA TYR A 51 -4.73 -7.13 -7.71
C TYR A 51 -5.07 -8.54 -8.17
N GLU A 52 -6.12 -8.70 -8.97
CA GLU A 52 -6.57 -10.00 -9.49
C GLU A 52 -5.53 -10.63 -10.42
N GLU A 53 -4.87 -9.85 -11.28
CA GLU A 53 -3.77 -10.29 -12.14
C GLU A 53 -2.62 -10.88 -11.31
N LEU A 54 -2.08 -10.09 -10.35
CA LEU A 54 -0.97 -10.50 -9.49
C LEU A 54 -1.31 -11.66 -8.56
N LEU A 55 -2.54 -11.71 -8.05
CA LEU A 55 -3.02 -12.82 -7.23
C LEU A 55 -3.04 -14.14 -8.04
N ASN A 56 -3.48 -14.08 -9.30
CA ASN A 56 -3.46 -15.26 -10.16
C ASN A 56 -2.03 -15.73 -10.45
N GLU A 57 -1.09 -14.81 -10.68
CA GLU A 57 0.34 -15.13 -10.83
C GLU A 57 0.88 -15.87 -9.61
N LEU A 58 0.61 -15.39 -8.39
CA LEU A 58 1.03 -16.05 -7.14
C LEU A 58 0.44 -17.47 -7.01
N ILE A 59 -0.84 -17.63 -7.34
CA ILE A 59 -1.51 -18.94 -7.30
C ILE A 59 -0.94 -19.89 -8.37
N GLU A 60 -0.59 -19.39 -9.54
CA GLU A 60 0.02 -20.19 -10.61
C GLU A 60 1.44 -20.61 -10.27
N ASP A 61 2.24 -19.72 -9.68
CA ASP A 61 3.59 -20.02 -9.21
C ASP A 61 3.59 -21.12 -8.14
N ASP A 62 2.73 -21.01 -7.13
CA ASP A 62 2.59 -22.06 -6.08
C ASP A 62 2.16 -23.41 -6.68
N LYS A 63 1.27 -23.41 -7.69
CA LYS A 63 0.86 -24.65 -8.38
C LYS A 63 2.01 -25.29 -9.16
N GLN A 64 2.90 -24.48 -9.74
CA GLN A 64 4.04 -24.97 -10.52
C GLN A 64 5.15 -25.52 -9.63
N THR A 65 5.40 -24.89 -8.48
CA THR A 65 6.41 -25.32 -7.50
C THR A 65 5.92 -26.48 -6.64
N GLY A 66 4.60 -26.65 -6.49
CA GLY A 66 4.01 -27.67 -5.63
C GLY A 66 4.15 -27.36 -4.13
N GLU A 67 4.55 -26.13 -3.80
CA GLU A 67 4.73 -25.62 -2.45
C GLU A 67 3.91 -24.33 -2.30
N ASN A 68 3.24 -24.15 -1.17
CA ASN A 68 2.51 -22.92 -0.84
C ASN A 68 3.49 -21.85 -0.33
N TYR A 69 4.60 -21.63 -1.02
CA TYR A 69 5.76 -20.92 -0.50
C TYR A 69 5.43 -19.50 -0.03
N ALA A 70 4.56 -18.79 -0.76
CA ALA A 70 4.16 -17.44 -0.41
C ALA A 70 3.06 -17.38 0.67
N LEU A 71 2.20 -18.40 0.78
CA LEU A 71 1.21 -18.54 1.86
C LEU A 71 1.84 -18.97 3.19
N GLU A 72 2.87 -19.82 3.15
CA GLU A 72 3.60 -20.30 4.33
C GLU A 72 4.30 -19.17 5.11
N LEU A 73 4.51 -18.01 4.47
CA LEU A 73 5.00 -16.80 5.14
C LEU A 73 4.00 -16.22 6.16
N PHE A 74 2.73 -16.67 6.15
CA PHE A 74 1.68 -16.17 7.03
C PHE A 74 1.01 -17.31 7.79
N GLU A 75 1.31 -17.40 9.08
CA GLU A 75 0.82 -18.48 9.97
C GLU A 75 -0.72 -18.60 10.03
N ASN A 76 -1.45 -17.52 9.76
CA ASN A 76 -2.90 -17.43 9.94
C ASN A 76 -3.70 -17.38 8.63
N LEU A 77 -3.05 -17.45 7.47
CA LEU A 77 -3.75 -17.46 6.18
C LEU A 77 -3.82 -18.88 5.64
N THR A 78 -5.03 -19.38 5.43
CA THR A 78 -5.27 -20.69 4.80
C THR A 78 -5.41 -20.59 3.28
N GLU A 79 -5.65 -19.39 2.77
CA GLU A 79 -5.78 -19.06 1.35
C GLU A 79 -5.34 -17.62 1.13
N TYR A 80 -4.99 -17.30 -0.12
CA TYR A 80 -4.64 -15.93 -0.47
C TYR A 80 -5.85 -15.00 -0.32
N PRO A 81 -5.70 -13.84 0.36
CA PRO A 81 -6.78 -12.88 0.50
C PRO A 81 -7.37 -12.46 -0.84
N SER A 82 -8.69 -12.50 -0.99
CA SER A 82 -9.35 -11.90 -2.15
C SER A 82 -9.34 -10.38 -2.06
N TYR A 83 -9.66 -9.69 -3.17
CA TYR A 83 -9.78 -8.24 -3.18
C TYR A 83 -10.80 -7.72 -2.16
N GLU A 84 -11.92 -8.42 -2.00
CA GLU A 84 -12.95 -8.07 -1.01
C GLU A 84 -12.42 -8.21 0.43
N ASP A 85 -11.58 -9.21 0.69
CA ASP A 85 -10.99 -9.41 2.02
C ASP A 85 -9.99 -8.30 2.35
N ILE A 86 -9.27 -7.79 1.34
CA ILE A 86 -8.40 -6.63 1.49
C ILE A 86 -9.19 -5.37 1.85
N LEU A 87 -10.36 -5.14 1.27
CA LEU A 87 -11.17 -3.96 1.55
C LEU A 87 -12.01 -4.05 2.84
N ASN A 88 -12.18 -5.25 3.39
CA ASN A 88 -13.03 -5.51 4.54
C ASN A 88 -12.23 -5.80 5.82
N ASP A 89 -12.50 -5.09 6.92
CA ASP A 89 -11.79 -5.24 8.20
C ASP A 89 -12.31 -6.36 9.09
N THR A 90 -13.41 -7.03 8.73
CA THR A 90 -14.00 -8.08 9.58
C THR A 90 -13.46 -9.48 9.30
N LYS A 91 -12.84 -9.71 8.14
CA LYS A 91 -12.41 -11.05 7.70
C LYS A 91 -10.95 -11.35 8.01
N ILE A 92 -10.07 -10.35 7.87
CA ILE A 92 -8.63 -10.47 8.10
C ILE A 92 -8.21 -9.34 9.04
N GLY A 93 -7.47 -9.68 10.10
CA GLY A 93 -6.97 -8.68 11.03
C GLY A 93 -6.07 -7.65 10.33
N MET A 94 -6.14 -6.38 10.72
CA MET A 94 -5.36 -5.32 10.07
C MET A 94 -3.86 -5.61 10.03
N LYS A 95 -3.31 -6.23 11.09
CA LYS A 95 -1.91 -6.65 11.14
C LYS A 95 -1.58 -7.64 10.02
N GLU A 96 -2.34 -8.72 9.90
CA GLU A 96 -2.16 -9.76 8.87
C GLU A 96 -2.36 -9.20 7.47
N LYS A 97 -3.42 -8.41 7.29
CA LYS A 97 -3.71 -7.69 6.05
C LYS A 97 -2.53 -6.85 5.60
N MET A 98 -1.97 -6.04 6.50
CA MET A 98 -0.83 -5.20 6.16
C MET A 98 0.45 -6.01 5.96
N SER A 99 0.68 -7.08 6.72
CA SER A 99 1.81 -7.99 6.48
C SER A 99 1.75 -8.59 5.07
N TYR A 100 0.58 -9.06 4.65
CA TYR A 100 0.37 -9.59 3.31
C TYR A 100 0.54 -8.53 2.23
N LEU A 101 -0.14 -7.38 2.37
CA LEU A 101 -0.03 -6.29 1.41
C LEU A 101 1.42 -5.79 1.31
N ASN A 102 2.13 -5.63 2.41
CA ASN A 102 3.52 -5.17 2.40
C ASN A 102 4.44 -6.13 1.65
N ALA A 103 4.24 -7.43 1.81
CA ALA A 103 5.04 -8.44 1.12
C ALA A 103 4.79 -8.47 -0.40
N PHE A 104 3.54 -8.31 -0.84
CA PHE A 104 3.17 -8.65 -2.22
C PHE A 104 2.59 -7.51 -3.06
N PHE A 105 1.92 -6.51 -2.46
CA PHE A 105 1.05 -5.58 -3.21
C PHE A 105 1.26 -4.09 -2.93
N ILE A 106 1.85 -3.71 -1.79
CA ILE A 106 1.85 -2.30 -1.36
C ILE A 106 2.69 -1.44 -2.28
N SER A 107 3.83 -1.97 -2.73
CA SER A 107 4.73 -1.32 -3.68
C SER A 107 4.00 -0.99 -4.98
N GLN A 108 3.23 -1.94 -5.49
CA GLN A 108 2.47 -1.81 -6.73
C GLN A 108 1.35 -0.78 -6.57
N ILE A 109 0.60 -0.83 -5.46
CA ILE A 109 -0.46 0.15 -5.15
C ILE A 109 0.15 1.57 -5.10
N LEU A 110 1.23 1.77 -4.34
CA LEU A 110 1.85 3.08 -4.21
C LEU A 110 2.49 3.55 -5.52
N ASN A 111 3.11 2.65 -6.28
CA ASN A 111 3.72 2.98 -7.57
C ASN A 111 2.69 3.50 -8.58
N ILE A 112 1.49 2.92 -8.61
CA ILE A 112 0.42 3.37 -9.51
C ILE A 112 0.05 4.85 -9.26
N TYR A 113 0.05 5.29 -7.99
CA TYR A 113 -0.35 6.65 -7.63
C TYR A 113 0.82 7.65 -7.55
N PHE A 114 2.02 7.19 -7.23
CA PHE A 114 3.15 8.07 -6.87
C PHE A 114 4.41 7.89 -7.71
N ASN A 115 4.53 6.83 -8.54
CA ASN A 115 5.67 6.63 -9.44
C ASN A 115 5.54 7.43 -10.75
N GLN A 116 5.11 8.69 -10.64
CA GLN A 116 5.17 9.60 -11.77
C GLN A 116 6.58 10.18 -11.85
N LYS A 117 7.12 10.27 -13.08
CA LYS A 117 8.40 10.90 -13.43
C LYS A 117 8.39 12.40 -13.08
N SER A 118 8.30 12.76 -11.81
CA SER A 118 8.40 14.16 -11.38
C SER A 118 9.84 14.44 -10.98
N ASN A 119 10.37 15.56 -11.47
CA ASN A 119 11.63 16.14 -11.02
C ASN A 119 11.66 16.12 -9.48
N PHE A 120 12.75 15.59 -8.92
CA PHE A 120 12.96 15.52 -7.47
C PHE A 120 12.88 16.91 -6.81
N ASP A 121 13.08 17.99 -7.57
CA ASP A 121 13.09 19.39 -7.11
C ASP A 121 11.83 19.85 -6.34
N ASN A 122 10.70 19.15 -6.45
CA ASN A 122 9.46 19.50 -5.74
C ASN A 122 8.97 18.43 -4.74
N LYS A 123 9.66 17.29 -4.62
CA LYS A 123 9.27 16.22 -3.69
C LYS A 123 9.73 16.58 -2.28
N ARG A 124 8.80 16.66 -1.34
CA ARG A 124 9.07 17.04 0.06
C ARG A 124 8.87 15.91 1.04
N TRP A 125 8.18 14.85 0.63
CA TRP A 125 7.74 13.77 1.51
C TRP A 125 8.01 12.42 0.88
N VAL A 126 8.59 11.51 1.66
CA VAL A 126 8.78 10.10 1.28
C VAL A 126 7.95 9.22 2.19
N ILE A 127 7.13 8.35 1.60
CA ILE A 127 6.38 7.31 2.31
C ILE A 127 7.36 6.27 2.83
N ARG A 128 7.32 5.99 4.13
CA ARG A 128 8.22 5.04 4.81
C ARG A 128 7.54 3.73 5.13
N GLU A 129 6.26 3.77 5.46
CA GLU A 129 5.54 2.61 5.95
C GLU A 129 4.06 2.83 5.74
N VAL A 130 3.35 1.80 5.31
CA VAL A 130 1.89 1.77 5.34
C VAL A 130 1.45 0.89 6.50
N LEU A 131 0.59 1.43 7.34
CA LEU A 131 0.10 0.81 8.57
C LEU A 131 -1.38 0.43 8.49
N TYR A 132 -2.09 0.96 7.50
CA TYR A 132 -3.53 0.81 7.39
C TYR A 132 -3.97 0.94 5.94
N LEU A 133 -4.81 0.02 5.50
CA LEU A 133 -5.60 0.12 4.27
C LEU A 133 -6.98 -0.48 4.54
N ASN A 134 -8.04 0.30 4.34
CA ASN A 134 -9.40 -0.23 4.40
C ASN A 134 -10.39 0.65 3.65
N GLN A 135 -11.52 0.08 3.28
CA GLN A 135 -12.68 0.85 2.88
C GLN A 135 -13.34 1.52 4.09
N LYS A 136 -13.74 2.79 3.94
CA LYS A 136 -14.69 3.48 4.81
C LYS A 136 -15.69 4.24 3.92
N GLU A 137 -16.96 3.87 4.04
CA GLU A 137 -18.03 4.43 3.19
C GLU A 137 -17.67 4.30 1.70
N ASN A 138 -17.58 5.41 0.98
CA ASN A 138 -17.26 5.48 -0.44
C ASN A 138 -15.78 5.78 -0.72
N ASN A 139 -14.90 5.55 0.25
CA ASN A 139 -13.46 5.79 0.09
C ASN A 139 -12.63 4.60 0.57
N VAL A 140 -11.48 4.40 -0.06
CA VAL A 140 -10.37 3.63 0.49
C VAL A 140 -9.43 4.60 1.20
N ILE A 141 -9.13 4.29 2.45
CA ILE A 141 -8.23 5.08 3.30
C ILE A 141 -6.92 4.31 3.47
N ILE A 142 -5.81 4.96 3.12
CA ILE A 142 -4.45 4.43 3.32
C ILE A 142 -3.73 5.34 4.30
N LYS A 143 -3.14 4.78 5.36
CA LYS A 143 -2.41 5.55 6.38
C LYS A 143 -1.06 4.92 6.71
N GLY A 144 -0.16 5.76 7.20
CA GLY A 144 1.14 5.30 7.67
C GLY A 144 2.06 6.47 8.00
N ASN A 145 3.34 6.24 7.82
CA ASN A 145 4.40 7.18 8.17
C ASN A 145 5.10 7.71 6.93
N ALA A 146 5.34 9.01 6.91
CA ALA A 146 6.16 9.70 5.92
C ALA A 146 7.24 10.52 6.62
N GLN A 147 8.36 10.73 5.94
CA GLN A 147 9.42 11.63 6.40
C GLN A 147 9.59 12.78 5.42
N LYS A 148 9.97 13.94 5.95
CA LYS A 148 10.33 15.08 5.13
C LYS A 148 11.74 14.88 4.57
N ILE A 149 11.91 15.07 3.27
CA ILE A 149 13.22 15.13 2.60
C ILE A 149 13.55 16.58 2.26
N ASP A 150 14.83 16.94 2.38
CA ASP A 150 15.32 18.30 2.09
C ASP A 150 15.49 18.54 0.59
#